data_AF-R7TTX7-F1
#
_entry.id   AF-R7TTX7-F1
#
_cell.length_a   1.000
_cell.length_b   1.000
_cell.length_c   1.000
_cell.angle_alpha   90.00
_cell.angle_beta   90.00
_cell.angle_gamma   90.00
#
_symmetry.space_group_name_H-M   'P 1'
#
loop_
_entity.id
_entity.type
_entity.pdbx_description
1 polymer ?
#
loop_
_entity_poly.entity_id
_entity_poly.type
_entity_poly.pdbx_seq_one_letter_code
_entity_poly.pdbx_strand_id
1 'polypeptide(L)'
;MVVLYREKLYSLQDEEKLQKFMRLPENYWNLILPHKLPPKKKALPLSSLPMLGYMEQTVAATITKSLTAVGNFKPKYPFLTPTRSALVYVAYNLKANNPRNSDYIRKKYKRKLVEYENTCKLINYLGDNMTRRYKDPQNRPEEFDFKLEMFIQLKDKEPTSTWVA
;
A
#
# COMPACT_ATOMS: atom_id res chain seq x y z
N MET A 1 41.82 -12.07 -20.95
CA MET A 1 42.74 -11.67 -22.05
C MET A 1 43.85 -10.77 -21.50
N VAL A 2 45.05 -10.75 -22.10
CA VAL A 2 46.22 -10.01 -21.58
C VAL A 2 46.78 -9.06 -22.64
N VAL A 3 47.20 -7.86 -22.23
CA VAL A 3 47.81 -6.83 -23.10
C VAL A 3 49.09 -6.29 -22.48
N LEU A 4 50.13 -6.10 -23.30
CA LEU A 4 51.33 -5.38 -22.92
C LEU A 4 51.17 -3.90 -23.25
N TYR A 5 51.28 -3.03 -22.26
CA TYR A 5 51.24 -1.56 -22.43
C TYR A 5 52.20 -0.88 -21.46
N ARG A 6 53.09 0.00 -21.97
CA ARG A 6 54.14 0.69 -21.20
C ARG A 6 54.96 -0.28 -20.32
N GLU A 7 55.44 -1.36 -20.93
CA GLU A 7 56.25 -2.41 -20.28
C GLU A 7 55.56 -3.13 -19.11
N LYS A 8 54.24 -2.98 -18.97
CA LYS A 8 53.41 -3.67 -17.96
C LYS A 8 52.36 -4.54 -18.64
N LEU A 9 52.09 -5.69 -18.03
CA LEU A 9 51.03 -6.59 -18.47
C LEU A 9 49.72 -6.26 -17.73
N TYR A 10 48.65 -6.07 -18.47
CA TYR A 10 47.30 -5.84 -17.96
C TYR A 10 46.41 -7.05 -18.27
N SER A 11 45.78 -7.59 -17.24
CA SER A 11 44.80 -8.68 -17.37
C SER A 11 43.39 -8.13 -17.35
N LEU A 12 42.59 -8.49 -18.35
CA LEU A 12 41.21 -8.02 -18.53
C LEU A 12 40.24 -9.18 -18.44
N GLN A 13 39.12 -8.94 -17.75
CA GLN A 13 38.10 -9.94 -17.44
C GLN A 13 37.45 -10.54 -18.70
N ASP A 14 37.05 -9.67 -19.63
CA ASP A 14 36.25 -10.03 -20.82
C ASP A 14 36.73 -9.24 -22.05
N GLU A 15 36.37 -9.71 -23.26
CA GLU A 15 36.77 -9.11 -24.54
C GLU A 15 36.29 -7.65 -24.67
N GLU A 16 35.09 -7.33 -24.19
CA GLU A 16 34.59 -5.95 -24.18
C GLU A 16 35.50 -5.01 -23.39
N LYS A 17 36.06 -5.48 -22.28
CA LYS A 17 36.97 -4.69 -21.44
C LYS A 17 38.33 -4.54 -22.11
N LEU A 18 38.79 -5.58 -22.81
CA LEU A 18 39.98 -5.53 -23.66
C LEU A 18 39.85 -4.42 -24.71
N GLN A 19 38.76 -4.41 -25.48
CA GLN A 19 38.52 -3.40 -26.52
C GLN A 19 38.43 -1.98 -25.94
N LYS A 20 37.79 -1.81 -24.77
CA LYS A 20 37.74 -0.51 -24.07
C LYS A 20 39.14 -0.03 -23.65
N PHE A 21 39.97 -0.93 -23.13
CA PHE A 21 41.35 -0.63 -22.76
C PHE A 21 42.19 -0.26 -23.98
N MET A 22 42.06 -0.99 -25.09
CA MET A 22 42.79 -0.72 -26.33
C MET A 22 42.42 0.64 -26.95
N ARG A 23 41.19 1.12 -26.78
CA ARG A 23 40.75 2.42 -27.30
C ARG A 23 41.34 3.61 -26.53
N LEU A 24 41.35 3.55 -25.20
CA LEU A 24 41.77 4.65 -24.32
C LEU A 24 42.55 4.11 -23.10
N PRO A 25 43.78 3.59 -23.30
CA PRO A 25 44.55 2.97 -22.22
C PRO A 25 44.95 3.99 -21.13
N GLU A 26 45.02 5.28 -21.46
CA GLU A 26 45.32 6.39 -20.55
C GLU A 26 44.36 6.50 -19.36
N ASN A 27 43.11 6.08 -19.54
CA ASN A 27 42.10 6.13 -18.47
C ASN A 27 42.21 5.00 -17.44
N TYR A 28 43.00 3.97 -17.74
CA TYR A 28 42.99 2.72 -16.97
C TYR A 28 44.34 2.35 -16.37
N TRP A 29 45.46 2.76 -16.98
CA TRP A 29 46.79 2.29 -16.61
C TRP A 29 47.28 2.71 -15.22
N ASN A 30 46.82 3.85 -14.69
CA ASN A 30 47.24 4.41 -13.41
C ASN A 30 46.09 4.51 -12.39
N LEU A 31 45.05 3.70 -12.53
CA LEU A 31 43.94 3.69 -11.57
C LEU A 31 44.42 3.20 -10.20
N ILE A 32 44.29 4.06 -9.20
CA ILE A 32 44.53 3.71 -7.81
C ILE A 32 43.24 3.11 -7.26
N LEU A 33 43.30 1.83 -6.89
CA LEU A 33 42.17 1.18 -6.24
C LEU A 33 41.89 1.88 -4.90
N PRO A 34 40.62 2.15 -4.57
CA PRO A 34 40.28 2.68 -3.25
C PRO A 34 40.78 1.70 -2.18
N HIS A 35 41.46 2.23 -1.16
CA HIS A 35 42.09 1.46 -0.09
C HIS A 35 41.10 0.56 0.67
N LYS A 36 39.79 0.90 0.65
CA LYS A 36 38.75 0.11 1.30
C LYS A 36 37.79 -0.41 0.24
N LEU A 37 37.76 -1.73 0.10
CA LEU A 37 36.66 -2.38 -0.59
C LEU A 37 35.37 -2.14 0.20
N PRO A 38 34.23 -1.87 -0.47
CA PRO A 38 32.96 -1.81 0.23
C PRO A 38 32.71 -3.14 0.95
N PRO A 39 32.16 -3.12 2.18
CA PRO A 39 31.87 -4.35 2.92
C PRO A 39 31.00 -5.29 2.09
N LYS A 40 31.31 -6.58 2.11
CA LYS A 40 30.44 -7.59 1.50
C LYS A 40 29.07 -7.52 2.18
N LYS A 41 28.02 -7.25 1.40
CA LYS A 41 26.64 -7.19 1.90
C LYS A 41 26.26 -8.57 2.45
N LYS A 42 26.23 -8.72 3.77
CA LYS A 42 25.66 -9.91 4.42
C LYS A 42 24.15 -9.71 4.53
N ALA A 43 23.38 -10.71 4.11
CA ALA A 43 21.93 -10.69 4.30
C ALA A 43 21.64 -10.75 5.81
N LEU A 44 21.05 -9.68 6.35
CA LEU A 44 20.59 -9.64 7.73
C LEU A 44 19.16 -10.16 7.78
N PRO A 45 18.85 -11.15 8.65
CA PRO A 45 17.48 -11.62 8.79
C PRO A 45 16.60 -10.52 9.38
N LEU A 46 15.36 -10.43 8.93
CA LEU A 46 14.42 -9.39 9.35
C LEU A 46 14.18 -9.41 10.87
N SER A 47 14.23 -10.60 11.48
CA SER A 47 14.05 -10.82 12.92
C SER A 47 15.21 -10.32 13.78
N SER A 48 16.40 -10.07 13.21
CA SER A 48 17.53 -9.52 13.97
C SER A 48 17.57 -7.99 13.96
N LEU A 49 16.61 -7.33 13.30
CA LEU A 49 16.56 -5.87 13.28
C LEU A 49 16.02 -5.34 14.62
N PRO A 50 16.50 -4.17 15.08
CA PRO A 50 15.86 -3.43 16.16
C PRO A 50 14.38 -3.14 15.83
N MET A 51 13.56 -2.94 16.86
CA MET A 51 12.10 -2.79 16.72
C MET A 51 11.70 -1.74 15.65
N LEU A 52 12.38 -0.59 15.62
CA LEU A 52 12.13 0.45 14.63
C LEU A 52 12.36 -0.04 13.19
N GLY A 53 13.52 -0.64 12.93
CA GLY A 53 13.86 -1.18 11.62
C GLY A 53 12.96 -2.33 11.21
N TYR A 54 12.57 -3.18 12.16
CA TYR A 54 11.58 -4.24 11.91
C TYR A 54 10.24 -3.65 11.47
N MET A 55 9.71 -2.65 12.18
CA MET A 55 8.43 -2.01 11.83
C MET A 55 8.51 -1.30 10.46
N GLU A 56 9.60 -0.59 10.21
CA GLU A 56 9.85 0.12 8.95
C GLU A 56 9.82 -0.85 7.75
N GLN A 57 10.49 -1.99 7.88
CA GLN A 57 10.59 -2.97 6.80
C GLN A 57 9.36 -3.88 6.66
N THR A 58 8.50 -4.00 7.68
CA THR A 58 7.35 -4.91 7.66
C THR A 58 6.01 -4.23 7.41
N VAL A 59 5.68 -3.22 8.23
CA VAL A 59 4.31 -2.70 8.32
C VAL A 59 4.19 -1.26 7.86
N ALA A 60 5.28 -0.47 7.91
CA ALA A 60 5.22 0.97 7.67
C ALA A 60 4.60 1.30 6.31
N ALA A 61 5.07 0.68 5.22
CA ALA A 61 4.52 0.94 3.88
C ALA A 61 3.01 0.63 3.78
N THR A 62 2.55 -0.44 4.42
CA THR A 62 1.13 -0.84 4.38
C THR A 62 0.25 0.06 5.23
N ILE A 63 0.74 0.47 6.41
CA ILE A 63 0.05 1.42 7.30
C ILE A 63 -0.04 2.78 6.62
N THR A 64 1.06 3.31 6.07
CA THR A 64 1.08 4.59 5.36
C THR A 64 0.06 4.60 4.23
N LYS A 65 0.06 3.56 3.37
CA LYS A 65 -0.94 3.44 2.29
C LYS A 65 -2.37 3.41 2.80
N SER A 66 -2.62 2.70 3.91
CA SER A 66 -3.95 2.61 4.50
C SER A 66 -4.41 3.95 5.08
N LEU A 67 -3.52 4.68 5.75
CA LEU A 67 -3.80 6.01 6.29
C LEU A 67 -4.01 7.04 5.18
N THR A 68 -3.22 6.99 4.09
CA THR A 68 -3.45 7.82 2.90
C THR A 68 -4.83 7.53 2.30
N ALA A 69 -5.22 6.26 2.18
CA ALA A 69 -6.53 5.89 1.66
C ALA A 69 -7.68 6.43 2.55
N VAL A 70 -7.54 6.34 3.88
CA VAL A 70 -8.49 6.96 4.82
C VAL A 70 -8.56 8.48 4.64
N GLY A 71 -7.41 9.14 4.50
CA GLY A 71 -7.35 10.60 4.33
C GLY A 71 -8.04 11.09 3.05
N ASN A 72 -7.94 10.31 1.97
CA ASN A 72 -8.57 10.60 0.69
C ASN A 72 -10.08 10.34 0.72
N PHE A 73 -10.51 9.20 1.28
CA PHE A 73 -11.92 8.80 1.27
C PHE A 73 -12.76 9.42 2.40
N LYS A 74 -12.15 9.68 3.58
CA LYS A 74 -12.79 10.20 4.80
C LYS A 74 -14.05 9.42 5.19
N PRO A 75 -13.91 8.11 5.48
CA PRO A 75 -15.04 7.23 5.74
C PRO A 75 -15.87 7.70 6.93
N LYS A 76 -17.17 7.89 6.72
CA LYS A 76 -18.16 8.03 7.77
C LYS A 76 -19.22 6.95 7.60
N TYR A 77 -19.16 5.92 8.44
CA TYR A 77 -20.16 4.87 8.43
C TYR A 77 -21.41 5.31 9.21
N PRO A 78 -22.62 4.92 8.77
CA PRO A 78 -23.86 5.15 9.52
C PRO A 78 -23.73 4.72 10.99
N PHE A 79 -24.22 5.56 11.92
CA PHE A 79 -24.25 5.30 13.37
C PHE A 79 -22.92 5.04 14.10
N LEU A 80 -21.78 5.01 13.41
CA LEU A 80 -20.46 4.92 14.04
C LEU A 80 -19.82 6.28 14.26
N THR A 81 -18.93 6.41 15.24
CA THR A 81 -18.11 7.62 15.36
C THR A 81 -17.15 7.75 14.16
N PRO A 82 -16.71 8.97 13.80
CA PRO A 82 -15.71 9.16 12.75
C PRO A 82 -14.44 8.32 12.99
N THR A 83 -13.95 8.29 14.23
CA THR A 83 -12.78 7.50 14.63
C THR A 83 -12.99 6.01 14.39
N ARG A 84 -14.12 5.45 14.83
CA ARG A 84 -14.43 4.02 14.59
C ARG A 84 -14.58 3.71 13.10
N SER A 85 -15.18 4.62 12.33
CA SER A 85 -15.32 4.45 10.88
C SER A 85 -13.96 4.37 10.18
N ALA A 86 -13.05 5.29 10.53
CA ALA A 86 -11.68 5.27 10.04
C ALA A 86 -10.94 3.99 10.42
N LEU A 87 -11.03 3.53 11.67
CA LEU A 87 -10.36 2.31 12.13
C LEU A 87 -10.80 1.05 11.37
N VAL A 88 -12.12 0.88 11.15
CA VAL A 88 -12.65 -0.24 10.37
C VAL A 88 -12.15 -0.19 8.93
N TYR A 89 -12.12 1.00 8.33
CA TYR A 89 -11.58 1.19 6.98
C TYR A 89 -10.10 0.81 6.89
N VAL A 90 -9.25 1.26 7.84
CA VAL A 90 -7.84 0.85 7.92
C VAL A 90 -7.72 -0.67 8.02
N ALA A 91 -8.48 -1.30 8.91
CA ALA A 91 -8.43 -2.74 9.11
C ALA A 91 -8.76 -3.52 7.83
N TYR A 92 -9.78 -3.09 7.09
CA TYR A 92 -10.10 -3.66 5.79
C TYR A 92 -9.01 -3.43 4.75
N ASN A 93 -8.44 -2.23 4.69
CA ASN A 93 -7.36 -1.91 3.77
C ASN A 93 -6.12 -2.79 4.02
N LEU A 94 -5.74 -2.97 5.29
CA LEU A 94 -4.64 -3.84 5.71
C LEU A 94 -4.90 -5.31 5.31
N LYS A 95 -6.10 -5.84 5.56
CA LYS A 95 -6.42 -7.24 5.20
C LYS A 95 -6.53 -7.47 3.69
N ALA A 96 -7.06 -6.49 2.94
CA ALA A 96 -7.21 -6.55 1.49
C ALA A 96 -5.88 -6.49 0.75
N ASN A 97 -4.90 -5.75 1.28
CA ASN A 97 -3.63 -5.46 0.62
C ASN A 97 -2.43 -6.23 1.19
N ASN A 98 -2.60 -7.08 2.20
CA ASN A 98 -1.51 -7.89 2.73
C ASN A 98 -1.07 -8.97 1.72
N PRO A 99 0.17 -8.94 1.19
CA PRO A 99 0.67 -9.93 0.23
C PRO A 99 0.81 -11.34 0.84
N ARG A 100 0.92 -11.45 2.16
CA ARG A 100 1.01 -12.74 2.87
C ARG A 100 -0.34 -13.44 3.03
N ASN A 101 -1.46 -12.74 2.84
CA ASN A 101 -2.77 -13.38 2.85
C ASN A 101 -2.97 -14.22 1.58
N SER A 102 -3.84 -15.24 1.65
CA SER A 102 -4.25 -15.96 0.43
C SER A 102 -5.04 -15.07 -0.52
N ASP A 103 -5.06 -15.40 -1.81
CA ASP A 103 -5.84 -14.68 -2.82
C ASP A 103 -7.33 -14.62 -2.48
N TYR A 104 -7.86 -15.73 -1.96
CA TYR A 104 -9.24 -15.80 -1.48
C TYR A 104 -9.52 -14.75 -0.40
N ILE A 105 -8.66 -14.66 0.62
CA ILE A 105 -8.81 -13.70 1.72
C ILE A 105 -8.72 -12.26 1.19
N ARG A 106 -7.74 -11.97 0.32
CA ARG A 106 -7.61 -10.64 -0.29
C ARG A 106 -8.86 -10.26 -1.07
N LYS A 107 -9.39 -11.15 -1.92
CA LYS A 107 -10.61 -10.91 -2.71
C LYS A 107 -11.82 -10.67 -1.82
N LYS A 108 -11.97 -11.48 -0.75
CA LYS A 108 -13.04 -11.32 0.25
C LYS A 108 -12.99 -9.93 0.91
N TYR A 109 -11.83 -9.49 1.37
CA TYR A 109 -11.70 -8.19 2.04
C TYR A 109 -11.75 -6.99 1.09
N LYS A 110 -11.31 -7.14 -0.17
CA LYS A 110 -11.56 -6.14 -1.21
C LYS A 110 -13.05 -5.93 -1.45
N ARG A 111 -13.83 -7.01 -1.53
CA ARG A 111 -15.29 -6.91 -1.68
C ARG A 111 -15.94 -6.21 -0.47
N LYS A 112 -15.56 -6.62 0.74
CA LYS A 112 -16.04 -5.95 1.97
C LYS A 112 -15.68 -4.47 2.04
N LEU A 113 -14.49 -4.09 1.57
CA LEU A 113 -14.07 -2.69 1.52
C LEU A 113 -14.97 -1.88 0.56
N VAL A 114 -15.27 -2.41 -0.62
CA VAL A 114 -16.18 -1.76 -1.58
C VAL A 114 -17.60 -1.65 -1.01
N GLU A 115 -18.14 -2.70 -0.41
CA GLU A 115 -19.44 -2.68 0.28
C GLU A 115 -19.48 -1.62 1.39
N TYR A 116 -18.40 -1.53 2.17
CA TYR A 116 -18.25 -0.54 3.24
C TYR A 116 -18.21 0.89 2.69
N GLU A 117 -17.46 1.14 1.62
CA GLU A 117 -17.42 2.45 0.94
C GLU A 117 -18.79 2.85 0.40
N ASN A 118 -19.51 1.93 -0.23
CA ASN A 118 -20.87 2.16 -0.71
C ASN A 118 -21.82 2.51 0.43
N THR A 119 -21.67 1.85 1.57
CA THR A 119 -22.47 2.13 2.77
C THR A 119 -22.15 3.52 3.35
N CYS A 120 -20.88 3.93 3.36
CA CYS A 120 -20.51 5.30 3.78
C CYS A 120 -21.15 6.36 2.87
N LYS A 121 -21.24 6.09 1.56
CA LYS A 121 -21.87 7.01 0.59
C LYS A 121 -23.38 7.18 0.79
N LEU A 122 -24.06 6.27 1.51
CA LEU A 122 -25.49 6.41 1.83
C LEU A 122 -25.77 7.70 2.59
N ILE A 123 -24.87 8.14 3.49
CA ILE A 123 -25.05 9.36 4.27
C ILE A 123 -25.12 10.59 3.35
N ASN A 124 -24.17 10.69 2.41
CA ASN A 124 -24.13 11.81 1.46
C ASN A 124 -25.36 11.77 0.55
N TYR A 125 -25.68 10.59 0.01
CA TYR A 125 -26.86 10.41 -0.84
C TYR A 125 -28.15 10.83 -0.12
N LEU A 126 -28.36 10.39 1.12
CA LEU A 126 -29.54 10.75 1.89
C LEU A 126 -29.53 12.23 2.27
N GLY A 127 -28.38 12.81 2.61
CA GLY A 127 -28.23 14.24 2.87
C GLY A 127 -28.64 15.11 1.68
N ASP A 128 -28.28 14.69 0.46
CA ASP A 128 -28.59 15.44 -0.77
C ASP A 128 -30.06 15.29 -1.20
N ASN A 129 -30.65 14.10 -0.98
CA ASN A 129 -31.99 13.77 -1.48
C ASN A 129 -33.12 13.96 -0.45
N MET A 130 -32.79 14.02 0.84
CA MET A 130 -33.76 14.24 1.92
C MET A 130 -34.05 15.73 2.05
N THR A 131 -35.07 16.19 1.34
CA THR A 131 -35.50 17.59 1.40
C THR A 131 -36.25 17.89 2.69
N ARG A 132 -36.13 19.13 3.20
CA ARG A 132 -36.92 19.60 4.36
C ARG A 132 -38.43 19.55 4.13
N ARG A 133 -38.86 19.70 2.87
CA ARG A 133 -40.26 19.57 2.47
C ARG A 133 -40.56 18.13 2.09
N TYR A 134 -41.72 17.65 2.49
CA TYR A 134 -42.22 16.35 2.09
C TYR A 134 -42.37 16.28 0.57
N LYS A 135 -41.94 15.15 0.00
CA LYS A 135 -42.21 14.76 -1.38
C LYS A 135 -43.05 13.49 -1.37
N ASP A 136 -44.10 13.48 -2.19
CA ASP A 136 -44.91 12.28 -2.41
C ASP A 136 -44.02 11.14 -2.95
N PRO A 137 -44.22 9.86 -2.54
CA PRO A 137 -43.44 8.72 -3.00
C PRO A 137 -43.26 8.65 -4.52
N GLN A 138 -44.27 9.03 -5.30
CA GLN A 138 -44.17 9.03 -6.77
C GLN A 138 -43.19 10.05 -7.33
N ASN A 139 -42.88 11.11 -6.58
CA ASN A 139 -41.99 12.20 -6.98
C ASN A 139 -40.57 12.05 -6.38
N ARG A 140 -40.28 10.93 -5.73
CA ARG A 140 -38.95 10.63 -5.17
C ARG A 140 -38.11 9.87 -6.21
N PRO A 141 -36.77 9.93 -6.11
CA PRO A 141 -35.92 9.02 -6.87
C PRO A 141 -36.27 7.56 -6.57
N GLU A 142 -36.28 6.69 -7.58
CA GLU A 142 -36.71 5.29 -7.47
C GLU A 142 -35.97 4.52 -6.37
N GLU A 143 -34.67 4.77 -6.20
CA GLU A 143 -33.84 4.07 -5.19
C GLU A 143 -33.90 4.69 -3.79
N PHE A 144 -34.64 5.79 -3.60
CA PHE A 144 -34.58 6.58 -2.36
C PHE A 144 -35.08 5.78 -1.15
N ASP A 145 -36.29 5.21 -1.24
CA ASP A 145 -36.91 4.50 -0.12
C ASP A 145 -36.11 3.26 0.25
N PHE A 146 -35.57 2.53 -0.74
CA PHE A 146 -34.68 1.39 -0.51
C PHE A 146 -33.39 1.80 0.21
N LYS A 147 -32.71 2.87 -0.23
CA LYS A 147 -31.48 3.37 0.42
C LYS A 147 -31.74 3.90 1.83
N LEU A 148 -32.90 4.52 2.04
CA LEU A 148 -33.33 4.98 3.35
C LEU A 148 -33.58 3.81 4.30
N GLU A 149 -34.27 2.77 3.82
CA GLU A 149 -34.50 1.54 4.60
C GLU A 149 -33.18 0.86 4.94
N MET A 150 -32.29 0.68 3.95
CA MET A 150 -30.93 0.16 4.18
C MET A 150 -30.20 0.96 5.26
N PHE A 151 -30.27 2.29 5.21
CA PHE A 151 -29.65 3.14 6.22
C PHE A 151 -30.25 2.88 7.60
N ILE A 152 -31.58 2.87 7.75
CA ILE A 152 -32.24 2.63 9.04
C ILE A 152 -31.89 1.24 9.60
N GLN A 153 -31.82 0.21 8.74
CA GLN A 153 -31.49 -1.16 9.12
C GLN A 153 -30.06 -1.34 9.67
N LEU A 154 -29.16 -0.37 9.45
CA LEU A 154 -27.81 -0.37 10.01
C LEU A 154 -27.75 0.12 11.46
N LYS A 155 -28.85 0.67 11.97
CA LYS A 155 -28.95 1.05 13.37
C LYS A 155 -28.74 -0.19 14.24
N ASP A 156 -27.90 -0.06 15.25
CA ASP A 156 -27.53 -1.13 16.19
C ASP A 156 -26.77 -2.33 15.56
N LYS A 157 -26.35 -2.23 14.29
CA LYS A 157 -25.49 -3.22 13.62
C LYS A 157 -24.08 -2.71 13.42
N GLU A 158 -23.09 -3.48 13.86
CA GLU A 158 -21.71 -3.19 13.55
C GLU A 158 -21.33 -3.69 12.14
N PRO A 159 -20.50 -2.96 11.38
CA PRO A 159 -20.06 -3.35 10.03
C PRO A 159 -19.27 -4.67 10.01
N THR A 160 -18.83 -5.15 11.18
CA THR A 160 -18.26 -6.49 11.34
C THR A 160 -18.39 -6.93 12.80
N SER A 161 -19.11 -8.03 13.04
CA SER A 161 -19.41 -8.54 14.39
C SER A 161 -18.22 -9.25 15.09
N THR A 162 -17.10 -9.50 14.42
CA THR A 162 -16.07 -10.48 14.87
C THR A 162 -14.70 -9.86 15.15
N TRP A 163 -14.59 -8.82 15.99
CA TRP A 163 -13.30 -8.16 16.27
C TRP A 163 -12.84 -8.20 17.73
N VAL A 164 -13.41 -9.08 18.56
CA VAL A 164 -12.87 -9.38 19.89
C VAL A 164 -12.77 -10.91 20.04
N ALA A 165 -11.62 -11.44 19.65
CA ALA A 165 -11.08 -12.72 20.10
C ALA A 165 -9.55 -12.56 20.15
#